data_AF-A0A3D9AKV2-F1
#
_entry.id   AF-A0A3D9AKV2-F1
#
_cell.length_a   1.000
_cell.length_b   1.000
_cell.length_c   1.000
_cell.angle_alpha   90.00
_cell.angle_beta   90.00
_cell.angle_gamma   90.00
#
_symmetry.space_group_name_H-M   'P 1'
#
loop_
_entity.id
_entity.type
_entity.pdbx_description
1 polymer ?
#
loop_
_entity_poly.entity_id
_entity_poly.type
_entity_poly.pdbx_seq_one_letter_code
_entity_poly.pdbx_strand_id
1 'polypeptide(L)'
;MRRLITFFLFIFPILAYCQAMPTYKNWDKHDVIKIYQKQELPADTIDEEGEDITAVYTSSKLRDGIYEIELYKISSKFYQIRGSNTYILFRYTPYLYSYDDGILEISYNSGTFYKKP
;
A
#
# COMPACT_ATOMS: atom_id res chain seq x y z
N MET A 1 10.86 -18.42 65.43
CA MET A 1 9.50 -17.86 65.26
C MET A 1 9.65 -16.53 64.51
N ARG A 2 9.34 -16.53 63.21
CA ARG A 2 8.15 -15.87 62.61
C ARG A 2 8.47 -14.43 62.18
N ARG A 3 9.09 -14.27 61.00
CA ARG A 3 8.48 -13.78 59.74
C ARG A 3 7.69 -12.48 59.90
N LEU A 4 8.19 -11.39 59.31
CA LEU A 4 7.41 -10.59 58.36
C LEU A 4 8.36 -9.75 57.48
N ILE A 5 8.60 -10.23 56.26
CA ILE A 5 9.12 -9.42 55.15
C ILE A 5 7.88 -8.74 54.57
N THR A 6 7.77 -7.42 54.71
CA THR A 6 6.68 -6.68 54.05
C THR A 6 7.20 -6.11 52.75
N PHE A 7 6.95 -6.86 51.67
CA PHE A 7 6.98 -6.41 50.29
C PHE A 7 6.03 -5.21 50.13
N PHE A 8 6.54 -4.04 49.77
CA PHE A 8 5.71 -2.96 49.22
C PHE A 8 5.76 -3.09 47.70
N LEU A 9 4.77 -3.82 47.16
CA LEU A 9 4.53 -4.07 45.75
C LEU A 9 3.34 -3.22 45.31
N PHE A 10 3.43 -2.65 44.09
CA PHE A 10 2.46 -1.81 43.37
C PHE A 10 2.37 -0.36 43.88
N ILE A 11 2.57 0.67 43.05
CA ILE A 11 1.87 0.89 41.78
C ILE A 11 2.88 1.33 40.71
N PHE A 12 3.07 0.49 39.69
CA PHE A 12 3.66 0.88 38.42
C PHE A 12 2.98 2.16 37.92
N PRO A 13 3.70 3.24 37.56
CA PRO A 13 3.11 4.15 36.60
C PRO A 13 2.95 3.31 35.34
N ILE A 14 1.70 2.95 35.01
CA ILE A 14 1.34 2.50 33.67
C ILE A 14 1.55 3.75 32.80
N LEU A 15 2.81 4.03 32.49
CA LEU A 15 3.22 5.01 31.50
C LEU A 15 2.67 4.47 30.19
N ALA A 16 1.49 4.97 29.85
CA ALA A 16 1.11 5.38 28.51
C ALA A 16 1.73 4.54 27.38
N TYR A 17 1.33 3.28 27.25
CA TYR A 17 1.33 2.64 25.94
C TYR A 17 0.13 3.12 25.13
N CYS A 18 -0.03 4.44 24.99
CA CYS A 18 -0.78 4.98 23.87
C CYS A 18 0.24 5.08 22.74
N GLN A 19 0.50 3.98 22.04
CA GLN A 19 1.11 4.09 20.73
C GLN A 19 0.09 4.86 19.89
N ALA A 20 0.29 6.18 19.76
CA ALA A 20 -0.57 7.02 18.96
C ALA A 20 -0.62 6.40 17.56
N MET A 21 -1.80 5.91 17.18
CA MET A 21 -2.00 5.27 15.89
C MET A 21 -1.61 6.28 14.80
N PRO A 22 -0.84 5.89 13.78
CA PRO A 22 -0.46 6.81 12.72
C PRO A 22 -1.70 7.49 12.12
N THR A 23 -1.69 8.81 12.00
CA THR A 23 -2.88 9.61 11.63
C THR A 23 -3.52 9.17 10.32
N TYR A 24 -2.72 8.67 9.36
CA TYR A 24 -3.21 8.20 8.07
C TYR A 24 -4.14 6.98 8.16
N LYS A 25 -4.12 6.23 9.28
CA LYS A 25 -4.98 5.06 9.49
C LYS A 25 -6.48 5.40 9.55
N ASN A 26 -6.81 6.69 9.72
CA ASN A 26 -8.18 7.21 9.71
C ASN A 26 -8.63 7.78 8.37
N TRP A 27 -7.74 7.83 7.37
CA TRP A 27 -8.06 8.30 6.03
C TRP A 27 -8.91 7.28 5.25
N ASP A 28 -9.45 7.70 4.09
CA ASP A 28 -10.22 6.80 3.21
C ASP A 28 -9.32 5.69 2.66
N LYS A 29 -9.85 4.45 2.65
CA LYS A 29 -9.06 3.22 2.49
C LYS A 29 -9.45 2.47 1.24
N HIS A 30 -8.45 2.00 0.50
CA HIS A 30 -8.65 1.24 -0.72
C HIS A 30 -7.73 0.02 -0.77
N ASP A 31 -8.32 -1.17 -0.88
CA ASP A 31 -7.59 -2.45 -0.88
C ASP A 31 -6.80 -2.65 -2.17
N VAL A 32 -5.48 -2.75 -2.06
CA VAL A 32 -4.57 -3.11 -3.14
C VAL A 32 -4.35 -4.62 -3.13
N ILE A 33 -4.70 -5.29 -4.22
CA ILE A 33 -4.67 -6.76 -4.31
C ILE A 33 -3.49 -7.30 -5.11
N LYS A 34 -2.94 -6.50 -6.04
CA LYS A 34 -1.79 -6.89 -6.87
C LYS A 34 -0.95 -5.68 -7.24
N ILE A 35 0.33 -5.96 -7.43
CA ILE A 35 1.32 -5.01 -7.93
C ILE A 35 1.85 -5.54 -9.27
N TYR A 36 2.03 -4.63 -10.21
CA TYR A 36 2.53 -4.91 -11.54
C TYR A 36 3.72 -4.01 -11.87
N GLN A 37 4.55 -4.47 -12.79
CA GLN A 37 5.61 -3.68 -13.39
C GLN A 37 5.41 -3.61 -14.90
N LYS A 38 5.50 -2.42 -15.46
CA LYS A 38 5.46 -2.23 -16.91
C LYS A 38 6.80 -2.64 -17.51
N GLN A 39 6.76 -3.50 -18.52
CA GLN A 39 7.89 -3.87 -19.34
C GLN A 39 7.61 -3.43 -20.77
N GLU A 40 8.42 -2.50 -21.26
CA GLU A 40 8.39 -2.10 -22.68
C GLU A 40 8.86 -3.26 -23.56
N LEU A 41 8.25 -3.38 -24.72
CA LEU A 41 8.57 -4.39 -25.72
C LEU A 41 9.32 -3.76 -26.90
N PRO A 42 10.06 -4.56 -27.70
CA PRO A 42 10.56 -4.11 -28.99
C PRO A 42 9.42 -3.59 -29.89
N ALA A 43 9.76 -2.68 -30.79
CA ALA A 43 8.83 -2.26 -31.85
C ALA A 43 8.38 -3.48 -32.68
N ASP A 44 7.17 -3.38 -33.25
CA ASP A 44 6.56 -4.42 -34.09
C ASP A 44 6.33 -5.76 -33.34
N THR A 45 6.22 -5.71 -32.01
CA THR A 45 5.75 -6.87 -31.23
C THR A 45 4.24 -6.97 -31.35
N ILE A 46 3.74 -8.13 -31.80
CA ILE A 46 2.32 -8.41 -31.94
C ILE A 46 1.83 -9.39 -30.85
N ASP A 47 0.56 -9.30 -30.48
CA ASP A 47 -0.09 -10.25 -29.59
C ASP A 47 -0.71 -11.45 -30.33
N GLU A 48 -1.47 -12.29 -29.62
CA GLU A 48 -2.11 -13.49 -30.17
C GLU A 48 -3.24 -13.21 -31.16
N GLU A 49 -3.75 -11.97 -31.17
CA GLU A 49 -4.79 -11.48 -32.07
C GLU A 49 -4.18 -10.77 -33.29
N GLY A 50 -2.86 -10.59 -33.29
CA GLY A 50 -2.11 -9.90 -34.34
C GLY A 50 -2.08 -8.39 -34.19
N GLU A 51 -2.44 -7.86 -33.03
CA GLU A 51 -2.45 -6.42 -32.73
C GLU A 51 -1.07 -5.97 -32.21
N ASP A 52 -0.64 -4.79 -32.62
CA ASP A 52 0.62 -4.20 -32.17
C ASP A 52 0.55 -3.83 -30.69
N ILE A 53 1.49 -4.35 -29.90
CA ILE A 53 1.62 -4.07 -28.48
C ILE A 53 3.00 -3.48 -28.16
N THR A 54 3.01 -2.43 -27.34
CA THR A 54 4.24 -1.71 -26.97
C THR A 54 4.73 -2.06 -25.58
N ALA A 55 3.87 -2.65 -24.73
CA ALA A 55 4.23 -3.00 -23.37
C ALA A 55 3.34 -4.12 -22.81
N VAL A 56 3.89 -4.85 -21.84
CA VAL A 56 3.15 -5.78 -20.98
C VAL A 56 3.28 -5.41 -19.51
N TYR A 57 2.30 -5.83 -18.71
CA TYR A 57 2.32 -5.67 -17.26
C TYR A 57 2.51 -7.02 -16.59
N THR A 58 3.66 -7.21 -15.95
CA THR A 58 3.98 -8.47 -15.28
C THR A 58 3.75 -8.35 -13.78
N SER A 59 3.26 -9.43 -13.16
CA SER A 59 3.08 -9.47 -11.70
C SER A 59 4.41 -9.23 -11.02
N SER A 60 4.46 -8.26 -10.11
CA SER A 60 5.68 -7.86 -9.40
C SER A 60 5.45 -7.84 -7.89
N LYS A 61 6.51 -7.51 -7.15
CA LYS A 61 6.49 -7.36 -5.70
C LYS A 61 7.13 -6.05 -5.26
N LEU A 62 6.48 -5.36 -4.34
CA LEU A 62 7.12 -4.33 -3.53
C LEU A 62 7.59 -4.95 -2.22
N ARG A 63 8.65 -4.37 -1.65
CA ARG A 63 9.05 -4.70 -0.28
C ARG A 63 7.93 -4.30 0.67
N ASP A 64 7.72 -5.09 1.71
CA ASP A 64 6.78 -4.72 2.77
C ASP A 64 7.22 -3.40 3.42
N GLY A 65 6.26 -2.52 3.68
CA GLY A 65 6.55 -1.18 4.16
C GLY A 65 5.46 -0.16 3.91
N ILE A 66 5.75 1.07 4.29
CA ILE A 66 4.87 2.23 4.18
C ILE A 66 5.52 3.24 3.24
N TYR A 67 4.77 3.70 2.24
CA TYR A 67 5.23 4.58 1.19
C TYR A 67 4.30 5.79 1.07
N GLU A 68 4.82 7.01 1.06
CA GLU A 68 4.07 8.18 0.60
C GLU A 68 4.18 8.25 -0.93
N ILE A 69 3.04 8.18 -1.61
CA ILE A 69 2.98 8.09 -3.07
C ILE A 69 1.85 8.95 -3.64
N GLU A 70 1.96 9.26 -4.93
CA GLU A 70 0.86 9.79 -5.73
C GLU A 70 0.44 8.73 -6.75
N LEU A 71 -0.86 8.51 -6.88
CA LEU A 71 -1.43 7.60 -7.86
C LEU A 71 -1.93 8.35 -9.09
N TYR A 72 -1.67 7.80 -10.27
CA TYR A 72 -2.26 8.26 -11.53
C TYR A 72 -3.22 7.19 -12.10
N LYS A 73 -4.44 7.61 -12.43
CA LYS A 73 -5.48 6.70 -12.92
C LYS A 73 -5.23 6.24 -14.36
N ILE A 74 -5.09 4.94 -14.56
CA ILE A 74 -5.03 4.32 -15.89
C ILE A 74 -6.40 3.78 -16.30
N SER A 75 -7.09 3.11 -15.39
CA SER A 75 -8.45 2.61 -15.60
C SER A 75 -9.24 2.58 -14.28
N SER A 76 -10.40 1.92 -14.27
CA SER A 76 -11.29 1.90 -13.09
C SER A 76 -10.59 1.42 -11.81
N LYS A 77 -9.79 0.36 -11.90
CA LYS A 77 -9.09 -0.25 -10.74
C LYS A 77 -7.57 -0.25 -10.88
N PHE A 78 -7.03 0.17 -12.02
CA PHE A 78 -5.62 0.09 -12.33
C PHE A 78 -4.99 1.48 -12.33
N TYR A 79 -3.96 1.65 -11.50
CA TYR A 79 -3.32 2.94 -11.25
C TYR A 79 -1.80 2.79 -11.31
N GLN A 80 -1.12 3.82 -11.80
CA GLN A 80 0.33 3.92 -11.78
C GLN A 80 0.77 4.65 -10.51
N ILE A 81 1.85 4.19 -9.88
CA ILE A 81 2.58 4.99 -8.90
C ILE A 81 3.38 6.04 -9.69
N ARG A 82 3.02 7.32 -9.56
CA ARG A 82 3.56 8.39 -10.40
C ARG A 82 5.09 8.43 -10.36
N GLY A 83 5.71 8.63 -11.51
CA GLY A 83 7.17 8.69 -11.64
C GLY A 83 7.87 7.33 -11.57
N SER A 84 7.12 6.22 -11.60
CA SER A 84 7.67 4.86 -11.61
C SER A 84 7.03 3.99 -12.69
N ASN A 85 7.66 2.84 -12.97
CA ASN A 85 7.07 1.78 -13.80
C ASN A 85 6.26 0.78 -12.97
N THR A 86 5.85 1.15 -11.75
CA THR A 86 5.07 0.30 -10.85
C THR A 86 3.60 0.69 -10.88
N TYR A 87 2.74 -0.33 -10.94
CA TYR A 87 1.30 -0.18 -11.05
C TYR A 87 0.63 -1.00 -9.97
N ILE A 88 -0.54 -0.56 -9.51
CA ILE A 88 -1.34 -1.24 -8.51
C ILE A 88 -2.72 -1.54 -9.05
N LEU A 89 -3.28 -2.65 -8.60
CA LEU A 89 -4.64 -3.06 -8.88
C LEU A 89 -5.45 -3.07 -7.59
N PHE A 90 -6.53 -2.31 -7.56
CA PHE A 90 -7.48 -2.30 -6.45
C PHE A 90 -8.49 -3.45 -6.52
N ARG A 91 -8.96 -3.92 -5.36
CA ARG A 91 -10.05 -4.92 -5.26
C ARG A 91 -11.35 -4.39 -5.89
N TYR A 92 -11.73 -3.17 -5.51
CA TYR A 92 -12.91 -2.45 -5.99
C TYR A 92 -12.49 -1.14 -6.65
N THR A 93 -13.38 -0.56 -7.46
CA THR A 93 -13.14 0.76 -8.05
C THR A 93 -13.07 1.78 -6.90
N PRO A 94 -11.91 2.40 -6.63
CA PRO A 94 -11.77 3.33 -5.53
C PRO A 94 -12.35 4.70 -5.91
N TYR A 95 -12.70 5.52 -4.91
CA TYR A 95 -13.18 6.88 -5.13
C TYR A 95 -11.99 7.86 -5.22
N LEU A 96 -11.22 7.71 -6.29
CA LEU A 96 -10.03 8.51 -6.61
C LEU A 96 -10.27 9.36 -7.87
N TYR A 97 -9.68 10.54 -7.88
CA TYR A 97 -9.54 11.43 -9.03
C TYR A 97 -8.50 10.87 -10.02
N SER A 98 -8.13 11.68 -11.02
CA SER A 98 -7.05 11.34 -11.95
C SER A 98 -5.70 11.23 -11.24
N TYR A 99 -5.50 12.04 -10.20
CA TYR A 99 -4.32 12.08 -9.37
C TYR A 99 -4.74 12.19 -7.90
N ASP A 100 -4.18 11.35 -7.04
CA ASP A 100 -4.38 11.44 -5.59
C ASP A 100 -3.10 11.05 -4.84
N ASP A 101 -2.73 11.87 -3.86
CA ASP A 101 -1.68 11.58 -2.90
C ASP A 101 -2.19 10.67 -1.79
N GLY A 102 -1.30 9.87 -1.20
CA GLY A 102 -1.66 9.04 -0.06
C GLY A 102 -0.54 8.18 0.46
N ILE A 103 -0.89 7.36 1.45
CA ILE A 103 0.01 6.36 2.03
C ILE A 103 -0.34 4.98 1.47
N LEU A 104 0.62 4.32 0.83
CA LEU A 104 0.52 2.91 0.47
C LEU A 104 1.23 2.07 1.53
N GLU A 105 0.49 1.18 2.17
CA GLU A 105 1.03 0.21 3.10
C GLU A 105 0.97 -1.18 2.49
N ILE A 106 2.12 -1.80 2.29
CA ILE A 106 2.29 -3.12 1.68
C ILE A 106 2.67 -4.15 2.73
N SER A 107 2.00 -5.30 2.67
CA SER A 107 2.29 -6.51 3.42
C SER A 107 1.95 -7.74 2.58
N TYR A 108 2.89 -8.68 2.45
CA TYR A 108 2.72 -9.93 1.69
C TYR A 108 2.23 -9.71 0.24
N ASN A 109 2.79 -8.71 -0.45
CA ASN A 109 2.47 -8.35 -1.84
C ASN A 109 1.02 -7.90 -2.11
N SER A 110 0.32 -7.50 -1.04
CA SER A 110 -0.96 -6.80 -1.09
C SER A 110 -0.89 -5.62 -0.13
N GLY A 111 -1.94 -4.82 -0.04
CA GLY A 111 -1.89 -3.69 0.86
C GLY A 111 -3.15 -2.84 0.90
N THR A 112 -2.99 -1.67 1.49
CA THR A 112 -4.03 -0.66 1.56
C THR A 112 -3.43 0.68 1.16
N PHE A 113 -4.12 1.37 0.26
CA PHE A 113 -3.86 2.77 -0.02
C PHE A 113 -4.79 3.63 0.83
N TYR A 114 -4.22 4.58 1.55
CA TYR A 114 -4.90 5.56 2.38
C TYR A 114 -4.85 6.91 1.66
N LYS A 115 -5.99 7.35 1.12
CA LYS A 115 -6.09 8.61 0.36
C LYS A 115 -5.89 9.81 1.29
N LYS A 116 -4.96 10.69 0.97
CA LYS A 116 -4.76 11.94 1.71
C LYS A 116 -6.01 12.82 1.58
N PRO A 117 -6.54 13.37 2.69
CA PRO A 117 -7.73 14.21 2.68
C PRO A 117 -7.53 15.54 1.95
#